data_AF-A0AAX6EG59-F1
#
_entry.id   AF-A0AAX6EG59-F1
#
_cell.length_a   1.000
_cell.length_b   1.000
_cell.length_c   1.000
_cell.angle_alpha   90.00
_cell.angle_beta   90.00
_cell.angle_gamma   90.00
#
_symmetry.space_group_name_H-M   'P 1'
#
loop_
_entity.id
_entity.type
_entity.pdbx_description
1 polymer ?
#
loop_
_entity_poly.entity_id
_entity_poly.type
_entity_poly.pdbx_seq_one_letter_code
_entity_poly.pdbx_strand_id
1 'polypeptide(L)'
;MPEAPKATSPSSPVPDEHRSVLDFIENVTANADAVQERVLLEILSQNACTEYLTRHGLVGRSAADANAYRRQVPLVSYEDIQPDILRIANGDTSPILSGRPISEFLTSSGTSGGERKLMPSIDDELDRRTLFYKLMMPVINQFVPDLDKGKAMYLYFVKSESKTPGGLLARPVLTSYYKSRHFVERPYDAFNVYTSPTEAVLCVDSYQSMYAQLLCGLAQNSDVVRVGAVFASGFIRAIKFLEKHWPRLCRDIRTGKVDPGDHRRLGARGGRARAASRSGAGRPHRVRVPEAAVARDHSQDLAQHQVHRRHCDRSDGSVHTNARVLRERSAPGMHHVWFFRVLLWAEPRPNVQA
;
A
#
# COMPACT_ATOMS: atom_id res chain seq x y z
N MET A 1 7.63 -5.78 28.51
CA MET A 1 7.27 -6.07 27.10
C MET A 1 6.14 -7.08 27.13
N PRO A 2 5.09 -6.98 26.29
CA PRO A 2 4.11 -8.07 26.20
C PRO A 2 4.80 -9.31 25.62
N GLU A 3 4.56 -10.47 26.21
CA GLU A 3 5.08 -11.76 25.73
C GLU A 3 4.61 -12.04 24.29
N ALA A 4 5.49 -12.67 23.50
CA ALA A 4 5.15 -13.17 22.18
C ALA A 4 4.04 -14.24 22.29
N PRO A 5 3.01 -14.23 21.42
CA PRO A 5 2.00 -15.28 21.42
C PRO A 5 2.65 -16.65 21.21
N LYS A 6 2.23 -17.64 22.01
CA LYS A 6 2.69 -19.03 21.87
C LYS A 6 2.28 -19.57 20.50
N ALA A 7 3.22 -20.19 19.80
CA ALA A 7 3.01 -20.81 18.50
C ALA A 7 1.91 -21.90 18.60
N THR A 8 0.78 -21.66 17.95
CA THR A 8 -0.22 -22.69 17.68
C THR A 8 0.31 -23.59 16.55
N SER A 9 0.24 -24.90 16.76
CA SER A 9 0.62 -25.90 15.76
C SER A 9 -0.06 -25.65 14.41
N PRO A 10 0.69 -25.65 13.28
CA PRO A 10 0.12 -25.34 11.97
C PRO A 10 -0.87 -26.43 11.57
N SER A 11 -2.13 -26.06 11.35
CA SER A 11 -3.22 -26.98 11.01
C SER A 11 -3.23 -27.41 9.53
N SER A 12 -2.30 -26.90 8.71
CA SER A 12 -2.15 -27.23 7.29
C SER A 12 -0.67 -27.18 6.90
N PRO A 13 -0.17 -28.04 6.00
CA PRO A 13 1.20 -27.96 5.51
C PRO A 13 1.43 -26.63 4.81
N VAL A 14 2.50 -25.93 5.21
CA VAL A 14 2.93 -24.69 4.55
C VAL A 14 3.25 -25.02 3.08
N PRO A 15 2.65 -24.33 2.09
CA PRO A 15 2.94 -24.55 0.68
C PRO A 15 4.45 -24.45 0.40
N ASP A 16 4.98 -25.27 -0.50
CA ASP A 16 6.43 -25.29 -0.80
C ASP A 16 6.96 -23.91 -1.25
N GLU A 17 6.15 -23.14 -1.96
CA GLU A 17 6.46 -21.76 -2.33
C GLU A 17 6.66 -20.86 -1.10
N HIS A 18 5.80 -20.98 -0.08
CA HIS A 18 5.96 -20.23 1.17
C HIS A 18 7.24 -20.61 1.89
N ARG A 19 7.62 -21.90 1.90
CA ARG A 19 8.88 -22.34 2.52
C ARG A 19 10.09 -21.66 1.89
N SER A 20 10.15 -21.62 0.55
CA SER A 20 11.26 -20.96 -0.16
C SER A 20 11.37 -19.46 0.19
N VAL A 21 10.23 -18.79 0.40
CA VAL A 21 10.19 -17.38 0.82
C VAL A 21 10.66 -17.21 2.26
N LEU A 22 10.29 -18.11 3.16
CA LEU A 22 10.75 -18.07 4.56
C LEU A 22 12.26 -18.37 4.65
N ASP A 23 12.76 -19.34 3.90
CA ASP A 23 14.19 -19.64 3.81
C ASP A 23 14.97 -18.45 3.25
N PHE A 24 14.40 -17.73 2.28
CA PHE A 24 14.99 -16.48 1.78
C PHE A 24 15.07 -15.41 2.87
N ILE A 25 14.03 -15.23 3.68
CA ILE A 25 14.04 -14.28 4.80
C ILE A 25 15.14 -14.65 5.80
N GLU A 26 15.18 -15.91 6.25
CA GLU A 26 16.19 -16.40 7.20
C GLU A 26 17.61 -16.23 6.66
N ASN A 27 17.85 -16.54 5.39
CA ASN A 27 19.15 -16.36 4.76
C ASN A 27 19.58 -14.88 4.73
N VAL A 28 18.69 -13.98 4.30
CA VAL A 28 18.99 -12.55 4.20
C VAL A 28 19.22 -11.92 5.57
N THR A 29 18.47 -12.33 6.60
CA THR A 29 18.63 -11.80 7.97
C THR A 29 19.84 -12.38 8.68
N ALA A 30 20.16 -13.66 8.49
CA ALA A 30 21.36 -14.30 9.05
C ALA A 30 22.65 -13.76 8.43
N ASN A 31 22.62 -13.38 7.14
CA ASN A 31 23.78 -12.89 6.39
C ASN A 31 23.70 -11.38 6.09
N ALA A 32 23.06 -10.60 6.98
CA ALA A 32 22.72 -9.21 6.71
C ALA A 32 23.93 -8.33 6.31
N ASP A 33 25.09 -8.52 6.94
CA ASP A 33 26.30 -7.74 6.63
C ASP A 33 26.81 -8.02 5.21
N ALA A 34 26.96 -9.30 4.84
CA ALA A 34 27.36 -9.72 3.50
C ALA A 34 26.36 -9.28 2.42
N VAL A 35 25.05 -9.35 2.73
CA VAL A 35 24.00 -8.86 1.82
C VAL A 35 24.10 -7.34 1.64
N GLN A 36 24.31 -6.57 2.71
CA GLN A 36 24.48 -5.11 2.64
C GLN A 36 25.72 -4.72 1.83
N GLU A 37 26.85 -5.40 2.04
CA GLU A 37 28.06 -5.16 1.27
C GLU A 37 27.83 -5.42 -0.23
N ARG A 38 27.22 -6.55 -0.58
CA ARG A 38 26.89 -6.87 -1.97
C ARG A 38 25.94 -5.84 -2.60
N VAL A 39 24.89 -5.45 -1.88
CA VAL A 39 23.92 -4.44 -2.38
C VAL A 39 24.59 -3.10 -2.62
N LEU A 40 25.46 -2.64 -1.71
CA LEU A 40 26.20 -1.40 -1.89
C LEU A 40 27.13 -1.49 -3.11
N LEU A 41 27.86 -2.59 -3.27
CA LEU A 41 28.74 -2.83 -4.43
C LEU A 41 27.95 -2.81 -5.74
N GLU A 42 26.77 -3.43 -5.80
CA GLU A 42 25.88 -3.41 -6.97
C GLU A 42 25.39 -1.98 -7.30
N ILE A 43 24.97 -1.22 -6.29
CA ILE A 43 24.53 0.18 -6.45
C ILE A 43 25.68 1.04 -6.99
N LEU A 44 26.85 0.94 -6.38
CA LEU A 44 28.02 1.70 -6.78
C LEU A 44 28.48 1.34 -8.19
N SER A 45 28.51 0.04 -8.51
CA SER A 45 28.87 -0.44 -9.84
C SER A 45 27.91 0.05 -10.92
N GLN A 46 26.60 -0.01 -10.65
CA GLN A 46 25.58 0.48 -11.57
C GLN A 46 25.70 1.99 -11.81
N ASN A 47 26.04 2.74 -10.76
CA ASN A 47 26.03 4.20 -10.78
C ASN A 47 27.42 4.83 -10.95
N ALA A 48 28.44 4.02 -11.26
CA ALA A 48 29.84 4.46 -11.35
C ALA A 48 30.07 5.59 -12.38
N CYS A 49 29.22 5.69 -13.39
CA CYS A 49 29.30 6.73 -14.43
C CYS A 49 28.49 8.01 -14.09
N THR A 50 27.89 8.09 -12.91
CA THR A 50 26.96 9.18 -12.60
C THR A 50 27.68 10.47 -12.24
N GLU A 51 27.08 11.60 -12.58
CA GLU A 51 27.60 12.92 -12.22
C GLU A 51 27.72 13.08 -10.70
N TYR A 52 26.76 12.55 -9.93
CA TYR A 52 26.75 12.67 -8.48
C TYR A 52 27.95 11.95 -7.83
N LEU A 53 28.22 10.69 -8.19
CA LEU A 53 29.39 9.98 -7.65
C LEU A 53 30.70 10.61 -8.15
N THR A 54 30.73 11.05 -9.40
CA THR A 54 31.88 11.77 -9.98
C THR A 54 32.19 13.06 -9.22
N ARG A 55 31.16 13.85 -8.88
CA ARG A 55 31.27 15.10 -8.10
C ARG A 55 31.90 14.87 -6.72
N HIS A 56 31.72 13.68 -6.15
CA HIS A 56 32.30 13.29 -4.87
C HIS A 56 33.64 12.53 -4.97
N GLY A 57 34.23 12.44 -6.17
CA GLY A 57 35.57 11.84 -6.35
C GLY A 57 35.58 10.32 -6.48
N LEU A 58 34.41 9.69 -6.63
CA LEU A 58 34.29 8.26 -6.91
C LEU A 58 34.34 8.02 -8.42
N VAL A 59 35.56 7.84 -8.94
CA VAL A 59 35.82 7.66 -10.38
C VAL A 59 36.76 6.50 -10.65
N GLY A 60 36.60 5.83 -11.79
CA GLY A 60 37.48 4.73 -12.19
C GLY A 60 37.44 3.57 -11.20
N ARG A 61 38.60 3.11 -10.72
CA ARG A 61 38.70 1.94 -9.82
C ARG A 61 38.06 2.17 -8.44
N SER A 62 37.92 3.41 -7.97
CA SER A 62 37.28 3.71 -6.68
C SER A 62 35.76 3.78 -6.77
N ALA A 63 35.18 3.81 -7.98
CA ALA A 63 33.75 4.00 -8.16
C ALA A 63 32.88 2.89 -7.56
N ALA A 64 33.45 1.68 -7.39
CA ALA A 64 32.81 0.53 -6.75
C ALA A 64 33.40 0.19 -5.36
N ASP A 65 34.19 1.08 -4.75
CA ASP A 65 34.80 0.84 -3.43
C ASP A 65 33.91 1.38 -2.30
N ALA A 66 33.36 0.46 -1.50
CA ALA A 66 32.52 0.77 -0.35
C ALA A 66 33.22 1.65 0.71
N ASN A 67 34.52 1.46 0.93
CA ASN A 67 35.29 2.26 1.88
C ASN A 67 35.59 3.65 1.33
N ALA A 68 35.82 3.78 0.03
CA ALA A 68 35.91 5.09 -0.62
C ALA A 68 34.57 5.84 -0.51
N TYR A 69 33.45 5.16 -0.77
CA TYR A 69 32.12 5.73 -0.65
C TYR A 69 31.85 6.31 0.74
N ARG A 70 32.09 5.52 1.81
CA ARG A 70 31.91 5.96 3.20
C ARG A 70 32.72 7.21 3.57
N ARG A 71 33.90 7.40 2.97
CA ARG A 71 34.77 8.55 3.26
C ARG A 71 34.45 9.78 2.43
N GLN A 72 33.95 9.59 1.21
CA GLN A 72 33.87 10.66 0.20
C GLN A 72 32.46 11.20 -0.01
N VAL A 73 31.43 10.35 0.10
CA VAL A 73 30.05 10.75 -0.15
C VAL A 73 29.42 11.22 1.16
N PRO A 74 28.95 12.48 1.24
CA PRO A 74 28.37 13.01 2.45
C PRO A 74 26.98 12.43 2.72
N LEU A 75 26.58 12.46 3.98
CA LEU A 75 25.17 12.29 4.34
C LEU A 75 24.39 13.53 3.87
N VAL A 76 23.33 13.31 3.10
CA VAL A 76 22.55 14.40 2.47
C VAL A 76 21.08 14.38 2.90
N SER A 77 20.47 15.57 2.85
CA SER A 77 19.03 15.80 2.91
C SER A 77 18.44 15.89 1.49
N TYR A 78 17.13 16.09 1.38
CA TYR A 78 16.49 16.24 0.06
C TYR A 78 16.91 17.54 -0.61
N GLU A 79 17.09 18.59 0.20
CA GLU A 79 17.42 19.94 -0.21
C GLU A 79 18.80 19.98 -0.89
N ASP A 80 19.75 19.15 -0.43
CA ASP A 80 21.11 19.05 -1.00
C ASP A 80 21.12 18.46 -2.42
N ILE A 81 20.20 17.53 -2.72
CA ILE A 81 20.07 16.86 -4.03
C ILE A 81 18.92 17.40 -4.88
N GLN A 82 18.17 18.37 -4.36
CA GLN A 82 17.07 18.99 -5.08
C GLN A 82 17.49 19.59 -6.44
N PRO A 83 18.66 20.23 -6.59
CA PRO A 83 19.11 20.73 -7.89
C PRO A 83 19.23 19.63 -8.96
N ASP A 84 19.77 18.47 -8.58
CA ASP A 84 19.92 17.30 -9.46
C ASP A 84 18.55 16.73 -9.86
N ILE A 85 17.63 16.63 -8.89
CA ILE A 85 16.23 16.20 -9.12
C ILE A 85 15.51 17.14 -10.08
N LEU A 86 15.68 18.46 -9.93
CA LEU A 86 15.02 19.45 -10.78
C LEU A 86 15.54 19.42 -12.22
N ARG A 87 16.84 19.16 -12.43
CA ARG A 87 17.40 18.93 -13.78
C ARG A 87 16.69 17.76 -14.46
N ILE A 88 16.61 16.62 -13.78
CA ILE A 88 15.93 15.42 -14.30
C ILE A 88 14.44 15.72 -14.56
N ALA A 89 13.77 16.38 -13.62
CA ALA A 89 12.36 16.76 -13.78
C ALA A 89 12.12 17.69 -14.97
N ASN A 90 13.09 18.53 -15.33
CA ASN A 90 13.05 19.42 -16.49
C ASN A 90 13.48 18.76 -17.81
N GLY A 91 13.83 17.47 -17.80
CA GLY A 91 14.09 16.68 -19.00
C GLY A 91 15.56 16.38 -19.27
N ASP A 92 16.46 16.64 -18.32
CA ASP A 92 17.84 16.18 -18.41
C ASP A 92 17.90 14.65 -18.28
N THR A 93 18.40 13.98 -19.32
CA THR A 93 18.48 12.51 -19.41
C THR A 93 19.90 11.98 -19.21
N SER A 94 20.86 12.86 -18.89
CA SER A 94 22.21 12.45 -18.50
C SER A 94 22.18 11.62 -17.20
N PRO A 95 23.19 10.75 -16.95
CA PRO A 95 23.24 9.92 -15.75
C PRO A 95 23.60 10.77 -14.52
N ILE A 96 22.67 11.57 -14.01
CA ILE A 96 22.94 12.47 -12.88
C ILE A 96 23.03 11.68 -11.56
N LEU A 97 21.98 10.93 -11.24
CA LEU A 97 21.84 10.18 -9.98
C LEU A 97 21.89 8.67 -10.16
N SER A 98 21.67 8.17 -11.37
CA SER A 98 21.55 6.74 -11.67
C SER A 98 22.17 6.43 -13.03
N GLY A 99 22.87 5.28 -13.12
CA GLY A 99 23.34 4.75 -14.39
C GLY A 99 22.21 4.16 -15.26
N ARG A 100 21.03 3.96 -14.68
CA ARG A 100 19.79 3.63 -15.41
C ARG A 100 18.87 4.83 -15.55
N PRO A 101 18.09 4.94 -16.65
CA PRO A 101 17.13 6.02 -16.84
C PRO A 101 16.09 6.10 -15.71
N ILE A 102 15.78 7.31 -15.27
CA ILE A 102 14.67 7.55 -14.34
C ILE A 102 13.35 7.39 -15.08
N SER A 103 12.49 6.48 -14.61
CA SER A 103 11.21 6.18 -15.26
C SER A 103 10.04 6.99 -14.71
N GLU A 104 10.09 7.35 -13.41
CA GLU A 104 9.10 8.22 -12.78
C GLU A 104 9.64 8.87 -11.49
N PHE A 105 8.89 9.84 -10.98
CA PHE A 105 9.07 10.42 -9.65
C PHE A 105 7.99 9.92 -8.70
N LEU A 106 8.42 9.25 -7.64
CA LEU A 106 7.54 8.86 -6.54
C LEU A 106 7.37 10.05 -5.59
N THR A 107 6.15 10.56 -5.46
CA THR A 107 5.88 11.72 -4.59
C THR A 107 5.73 11.29 -3.14
N SER A 108 6.59 11.83 -2.28
CA SER A 108 6.51 11.62 -0.83
C SER A 108 5.30 12.33 -0.23
N SER A 109 4.86 11.88 0.96
CA SER A 109 3.97 12.67 1.82
C SER A 109 4.71 13.77 2.56
N GLY A 110 6.03 13.64 2.74
CA GLY A 110 6.88 14.71 3.26
C GLY A 110 7.04 15.82 2.22
N THR A 111 7.06 17.06 2.70
CA THR A 111 7.17 18.25 1.85
C THR A 111 8.50 18.98 2.07
N SER A 112 8.92 19.75 1.07
CA SER A 112 9.97 20.76 1.16
C SER A 112 9.49 22.01 0.46
N GLY A 113 9.57 23.17 1.12
CA GLY A 113 9.01 24.42 0.59
C GLY A 113 7.50 24.38 0.31
N GLY A 114 6.74 23.49 0.98
CA GLY A 114 5.29 23.31 0.77
C GLY A 114 4.92 22.29 -0.32
N GLU A 115 5.87 21.90 -1.16
CA GLU A 115 5.66 20.93 -2.25
C GLU A 115 6.12 19.52 -1.86
N ARG A 116 5.50 18.49 -2.46
CA ARG A 116 5.89 17.10 -2.22
C ARG A 116 7.29 16.82 -2.76
N LYS A 117 8.09 16.09 -1.98
CA LYS A 117 9.42 15.63 -2.44
C LYS A 117 9.27 14.65 -3.61
N LEU A 118 10.01 14.89 -4.69
CA LEU A 118 10.08 14.04 -5.89
C LEU A 118 11.22 13.03 -5.74
N MET A 119 10.91 11.76 -5.52
CA MET A 119 11.92 10.71 -5.37
C MET A 119 12.12 10.00 -6.72
N PRO A 120 13.27 10.16 -7.40
CA PRO A 120 13.50 9.49 -8.68
C PRO A 120 13.50 7.98 -8.49
N SER A 121 12.84 7.26 -9.40
CA SER A 121 12.78 5.80 -9.43
C SER A 121 13.18 5.28 -10.79
N ILE A 122 13.80 4.10 -10.81
CA ILE A 122 14.08 3.32 -12.01
C ILE A 122 13.12 2.12 -12.08
N ASP A 123 12.95 1.52 -13.26
CA ASP A 123 12.00 0.43 -13.45
C ASP A 123 12.31 -0.81 -12.58
N ASP A 124 13.59 -1.13 -12.38
CA ASP A 124 14.03 -2.21 -11.50
C ASP A 124 13.51 -2.12 -10.05
N GLU A 125 13.25 -0.90 -9.55
CA GLU A 125 12.72 -0.73 -8.19
C GLU A 125 11.29 -1.25 -8.05
N LEU A 126 10.54 -1.35 -9.15
CA LEU A 126 9.20 -1.93 -9.15
C LEU A 126 9.26 -3.44 -8.87
N ASP A 127 10.22 -4.15 -9.45
CA ASP A 127 10.44 -5.57 -9.21
C ASP A 127 10.88 -5.82 -7.76
N ARG A 128 11.85 -5.05 -7.26
CA ARG A 128 12.29 -5.10 -5.86
C ARG A 128 11.15 -4.84 -4.86
N ARG A 129 10.33 -3.82 -5.12
CA ARG A 129 9.14 -3.52 -4.29
C ARG A 129 8.12 -4.65 -4.32
N THR A 130 7.93 -5.28 -5.48
CA THR A 130 6.99 -6.40 -5.63
C THR A 130 7.45 -7.63 -4.85
N LEU A 131 8.76 -7.91 -4.85
CA LEU A 131 9.34 -8.98 -4.03
C LEU A 131 8.94 -8.81 -2.55
N PHE A 132 9.05 -7.60 -2.01
CA PHE A 132 8.68 -7.33 -0.61
C PHE A 132 7.22 -7.70 -0.29
N TYR A 133 6.27 -7.42 -1.19
CA TYR A 133 4.86 -7.80 -0.98
C TYR A 133 4.66 -9.31 -0.95
N LYS A 134 5.45 -10.07 -1.72
CA LYS A 134 5.40 -11.55 -1.71
C LYS A 134 5.87 -12.15 -0.39
N LEU A 135 6.69 -11.43 0.39
CA LEU A 135 7.16 -11.90 1.70
C LEU A 135 6.07 -11.91 2.77
N MET A 136 5.03 -11.08 2.61
CA MET A 136 4.06 -10.83 3.69
C MET A 136 3.19 -12.05 4.02
N MET A 137 2.55 -12.66 3.00
CA MET A 137 1.60 -13.75 3.25
C MET A 137 2.25 -15.03 3.78
N PRO A 138 3.43 -15.46 3.30
CA PRO A 138 4.16 -16.58 3.89
C PRO A 138 4.44 -16.40 5.38
N VAL A 139 4.80 -15.19 5.81
CA VAL A 139 5.02 -14.86 7.23
C VAL A 139 3.70 -14.89 8.00
N ILE A 140 2.65 -14.21 7.52
CA ILE A 140 1.35 -14.15 8.21
C ILE A 140 0.76 -15.55 8.37
N ASN A 141 0.91 -16.41 7.36
CA ASN A 141 0.37 -17.77 7.36
C ASN A 141 0.97 -18.68 8.44
N GLN A 142 2.13 -18.33 9.02
CA GLN A 142 2.66 -19.04 10.20
C GLN A 142 1.82 -18.81 11.46
N PHE A 143 1.08 -17.69 11.53
CA PHE A 143 0.35 -17.25 12.71
C PHE A 143 -1.17 -17.28 12.53
N VAL A 144 -1.64 -17.07 11.30
CA VAL A 144 -3.06 -17.04 10.96
C VAL A 144 -3.28 -18.02 9.82
N PRO A 145 -3.68 -19.27 10.10
CA PRO A 145 -3.90 -20.27 9.06
C PRO A 145 -5.14 -19.95 8.23
N ASP A 146 -5.29 -20.66 7.11
CA ASP A 146 -6.50 -20.71 6.29
C ASP A 146 -6.90 -19.38 5.62
N LEU A 147 -5.98 -18.42 5.50
CA LEU A 147 -6.22 -17.16 4.78
C LEU A 147 -6.36 -17.34 3.26
N ASP A 148 -5.93 -18.48 2.73
CA ASP A 148 -6.12 -18.94 1.35
C ASP A 148 -7.54 -19.46 1.07
N LYS A 149 -8.33 -19.77 2.12
CA LYS A 149 -9.69 -20.30 1.98
C LYS A 149 -10.75 -19.23 1.79
N GLY A 150 -10.36 -17.97 1.63
CA GLY A 150 -11.28 -16.84 1.53
C GLY A 150 -10.70 -15.64 0.81
N LYS A 151 -11.32 -14.49 1.03
CA LYS A 151 -11.02 -13.22 0.38
C LYS A 151 -10.57 -12.15 1.36
N ALA A 152 -9.78 -11.23 0.84
CA ALA A 152 -9.30 -10.07 1.53
C ALA A 152 -10.10 -8.82 1.12
N MET A 153 -10.84 -8.24 2.07
CA MET A 153 -11.50 -6.95 1.87
C MET A 153 -10.53 -5.82 2.20
N TYR A 154 -9.70 -5.48 1.21
CA TYR A 154 -8.78 -4.34 1.29
C TYR A 154 -9.27 -3.16 0.47
N LEU A 155 -9.18 -1.98 1.09
CA LEU A 155 -9.60 -0.72 0.49
C LEU A 155 -8.38 0.06 -0.01
N TYR A 156 -8.18 0.01 -1.32
CA TYR A 156 -7.06 0.63 -2.01
C TYR A 156 -7.51 1.84 -2.82
N PHE A 157 -6.72 2.91 -2.81
CA PHE A 157 -7.09 4.15 -3.49
C PHE A 157 -5.89 4.72 -4.24
N VAL A 158 -6.08 4.96 -5.52
CA VAL A 158 -5.16 5.82 -6.29
C VAL A 158 -5.34 7.29 -5.88
N LYS A 159 -4.30 8.07 -6.16
CA LYS A 159 -4.27 9.53 -5.98
C LYS A 159 -3.95 10.21 -7.30
N SER A 160 -4.14 11.53 -7.33
CA SER A 160 -3.78 12.36 -8.48
C SER A 160 -2.32 12.15 -8.90
N GLU A 161 -2.10 12.24 -10.20
CA GLU A 161 -0.80 12.16 -10.86
C GLU A 161 -0.57 13.48 -11.60
N SER A 162 0.70 13.86 -11.74
CA SER A 162 1.10 14.98 -12.57
C SER A 162 2.23 14.56 -13.50
N LYS A 163 2.59 15.44 -14.44
CA LYS A 163 3.80 15.31 -15.25
C LYS A 163 4.77 16.43 -14.89
N THR A 164 6.05 16.12 -14.85
CA THR A 164 7.11 17.13 -14.76
C THR A 164 7.23 17.89 -16.09
N PRO A 165 7.93 19.03 -16.14
CA PRO A 165 8.17 19.75 -17.39
C PRO A 165 8.86 18.90 -18.47
N GLY A 166 9.76 18.01 -18.07
CA GLY A 166 10.42 17.01 -18.93
C GLY A 166 9.53 15.82 -19.33
N GLY A 167 8.28 15.77 -18.88
CA GLY A 167 7.30 14.76 -19.27
C GLY A 167 7.24 13.49 -18.40
N LEU A 168 8.12 13.34 -17.40
CA LEU A 168 8.10 12.22 -16.47
C LEU A 168 6.86 12.25 -15.57
N LEU A 169 6.31 11.08 -15.24
CA LEU A 169 5.19 10.98 -14.31
C LEU A 169 5.68 11.30 -12.88
N ALA A 170 4.87 12.05 -12.13
CA ALA A 170 5.07 12.31 -10.72
C ALA A 170 3.81 11.90 -9.94
N ARG A 171 3.92 10.86 -9.09
CA ARG A 171 2.77 10.27 -8.40
C ARG A 171 3.15 9.52 -7.13
N PRO A 172 2.22 9.31 -6.17
CA PRO A 172 2.53 8.54 -4.98
C PRO A 172 2.89 7.10 -5.31
N VAL A 173 3.81 6.50 -4.54
CA VAL A 173 4.31 5.13 -4.77
C VAL A 173 3.23 4.07 -4.87
N LEU A 174 2.16 4.20 -4.08
CA LEU A 174 1.04 3.26 -4.14
C LEU A 174 0.20 3.44 -5.40
N THR A 175 0.02 4.68 -5.89
CA THR A 175 -0.62 4.92 -7.20
C THR A 175 0.19 4.27 -8.32
N SER A 176 1.53 4.45 -8.30
CA SER A 176 2.43 3.79 -9.24
C SER A 176 2.28 2.26 -9.19
N TYR A 177 2.28 1.68 -7.98
CA TYR A 177 2.12 0.24 -7.80
C TYR A 177 0.76 -0.28 -8.29
N TYR A 178 -0.36 0.32 -7.90
CA TYR A 178 -1.68 -0.16 -8.32
C TYR A 178 -1.91 -0.08 -9.83
N LYS A 179 -1.25 0.87 -10.50
CA LYS A 179 -1.29 1.01 -11.97
C LYS A 179 -0.25 0.17 -12.70
N SER A 180 0.65 -0.49 -11.98
CA SER A 180 1.68 -1.33 -12.59
C SER A 180 1.14 -2.68 -13.03
N ARG A 181 1.83 -3.31 -13.99
CA ARG A 181 1.56 -4.70 -14.40
C ARG A 181 1.59 -5.68 -13.21
N HIS A 182 2.43 -5.44 -12.21
CA HIS A 182 2.55 -6.31 -11.03
C HIS A 182 1.29 -6.34 -10.17
N PHE A 183 0.44 -5.31 -10.26
CA PHE A 183 -0.85 -5.30 -9.59
C PHE A 183 -1.99 -5.66 -10.53
N VAL A 184 -2.03 -5.07 -11.73
CA VAL A 184 -3.13 -5.24 -12.69
C VAL A 184 -3.15 -6.63 -13.32
N GLU A 185 -1.97 -7.14 -13.69
CA GLU A 185 -1.77 -8.42 -14.37
C GLU A 185 -1.18 -9.47 -13.42
N ARG A 186 -1.40 -9.30 -12.11
CA ARG A 186 -0.88 -10.22 -11.10
C ARG A 186 -1.39 -11.65 -11.35
N PRO A 187 -0.53 -12.68 -11.24
CA PRO A 187 -0.98 -14.05 -11.33
C PRO A 187 -1.96 -14.37 -10.20
N TYR A 188 -2.73 -15.44 -10.39
CA TYR A 188 -3.57 -15.95 -9.33
C TYR A 188 -2.72 -16.35 -8.12
N ASP A 189 -3.13 -15.90 -6.95
CA ASP A 189 -2.53 -16.21 -5.65
C ASP A 189 -3.69 -16.38 -4.66
N ALA A 190 -3.84 -17.59 -4.13
CA ALA A 190 -4.91 -17.96 -3.20
C ALA A 190 -4.91 -17.08 -1.94
N PHE A 191 -3.73 -16.62 -1.50
CA PHE A 191 -3.59 -15.77 -0.33
C PHE A 191 -3.96 -14.30 -0.59
N ASN A 192 -4.06 -13.89 -1.86
CA ASN A 192 -4.28 -12.51 -2.30
C ASN A 192 -5.49 -12.35 -3.24
N VAL A 193 -6.55 -13.12 -2.99
CA VAL A 193 -7.86 -12.92 -3.63
C VAL A 193 -8.58 -11.75 -2.95
N TYR A 194 -8.70 -10.62 -3.63
CA TYR A 194 -9.34 -9.41 -3.09
C TYR A 194 -10.81 -9.31 -3.46
N THR A 195 -11.62 -8.72 -2.58
CA THR A 195 -13.03 -8.41 -2.90
C THR A 195 -13.19 -7.27 -3.90
N SER A 196 -12.23 -6.33 -3.89
CA SER A 196 -12.26 -5.10 -4.69
C SER A 196 -11.76 -5.35 -6.11
N PRO A 197 -12.56 -5.07 -7.16
CA PRO A 197 -12.08 -5.16 -8.52
C PRO A 197 -11.03 -4.07 -8.82
N THR A 198 -10.10 -4.37 -9.71
CA THR A 198 -8.99 -3.45 -10.07
C THR A 198 -9.53 -2.11 -10.57
N GLU A 199 -10.62 -2.10 -11.35
CA GLU A 199 -11.27 -0.89 -11.87
C GLU A 199 -11.79 0.03 -10.76
N ALA A 200 -12.30 -0.54 -9.66
CA ALA A 200 -12.74 0.25 -8.51
C ALA A 200 -11.55 0.86 -7.76
N VAL A 201 -10.44 0.12 -7.64
CA VAL A 201 -9.19 0.62 -7.05
C VAL A 201 -8.58 1.75 -7.89
N LEU A 202 -8.61 1.60 -9.22
CA LEU A 202 -8.07 2.56 -10.18
C LEU A 202 -9.01 3.74 -10.50
N CYS A 203 -10.22 3.74 -9.95
CA CYS A 203 -11.16 4.83 -10.12
C CYS A 203 -10.64 6.12 -9.46
N VAL A 204 -10.52 7.17 -10.26
CA VAL A 204 -10.00 8.49 -9.82
C VAL A 204 -11.00 9.21 -8.90
N ASP A 205 -12.30 8.97 -9.10
CA ASP A 205 -13.33 9.49 -8.21
C ASP A 205 -13.32 8.69 -6.89
N SER A 206 -12.81 9.32 -5.83
CA SER A 206 -12.70 8.68 -4.52
C SER A 206 -14.03 8.23 -3.91
N TYR A 207 -15.14 8.90 -4.24
CA TYR A 207 -16.46 8.50 -3.76
C TYR A 207 -16.91 7.22 -4.48
N GLN A 208 -16.79 7.19 -5.82
CA GLN A 208 -17.15 6.01 -6.60
C GLN A 208 -16.25 4.81 -6.27
N SER A 209 -14.94 5.05 -6.12
CA SER A 209 -13.98 4.04 -5.68
C SER A 209 -14.37 3.44 -4.33
N MET A 210 -14.62 4.29 -3.31
CA MET A 210 -15.02 3.83 -1.98
C MET A 210 -16.34 3.06 -2.02
N TYR A 211 -17.35 3.61 -2.72
CA TYR A 211 -18.67 3.00 -2.81
C TYR A 211 -18.61 1.61 -3.46
N ALA A 212 -17.94 1.49 -4.60
CA ALA A 212 -17.83 0.23 -5.34
C ALA A 212 -17.06 -0.83 -4.55
N GLN A 213 -15.94 -0.47 -3.91
CA GLN A 213 -15.16 -1.40 -3.10
C GLN A 213 -15.94 -1.91 -1.88
N LEU A 214 -16.64 -1.02 -1.16
CA LEU A 214 -17.51 -1.42 -0.05
C LEU A 214 -18.67 -2.29 -0.52
N LEU A 215 -19.30 -1.97 -1.65
CA LEU A 215 -20.37 -2.77 -2.22
C LEU A 215 -19.90 -4.19 -2.55
N CYS A 216 -18.76 -4.33 -3.23
CA CYS A 216 -18.17 -5.62 -3.54
C CYS A 216 -17.76 -6.41 -2.29
N GLY A 217 -17.21 -5.74 -1.27
CA GLY A 217 -16.86 -6.36 0.01
C GLY A 217 -18.10 -6.87 0.76
N LEU A 218 -19.16 -6.07 0.83
CA LEU A 218 -20.42 -6.45 1.49
C LEU A 218 -21.15 -7.58 0.74
N ALA A 219 -21.15 -7.56 -0.60
CA ALA A 219 -21.77 -8.61 -1.41
C ALA A 219 -21.07 -9.97 -1.24
N GLN A 220 -19.77 -9.97 -0.92
CA GLN A 220 -18.95 -11.17 -0.75
C GLN A 220 -18.60 -11.41 0.73
N ASN A 221 -19.38 -10.86 1.68
CA ASN A 221 -18.99 -10.83 3.09
C ASN A 221 -18.76 -12.23 3.71
N SER A 222 -19.45 -13.25 3.22
CA SER A 222 -19.32 -14.63 3.67
C SER A 222 -17.94 -15.22 3.41
N ASP A 223 -17.24 -14.71 2.39
CA ASP A 223 -15.92 -15.18 1.98
C ASP A 223 -14.80 -14.38 2.66
N VAL A 224 -15.10 -13.28 3.36
CA VAL A 224 -14.09 -12.35 3.86
C VAL A 224 -13.41 -12.89 5.12
N VAL A 225 -12.12 -13.21 5.02
CA VAL A 225 -11.29 -13.71 6.14
C VAL A 225 -10.37 -12.64 6.72
N ARG A 226 -10.14 -11.54 5.99
CA ARG A 226 -9.35 -10.41 6.47
C ARG A 226 -9.82 -9.09 5.88
N VAL A 227 -9.74 -8.03 6.68
CA VAL A 227 -10.13 -6.66 6.30
C VAL A 227 -8.96 -5.71 6.50
N GLY A 228 -8.85 -4.68 5.65
CA GLY A 228 -7.78 -3.71 5.84
C GLY A 228 -7.78 -2.52 4.88
N ALA A 229 -6.83 -1.64 5.16
CA ALA A 229 -6.37 -0.58 4.27
C ALA A 229 -4.89 -0.34 4.57
N VAL A 230 -4.19 0.39 3.72
CA VAL A 230 -2.77 0.72 3.93
C VAL A 230 -2.54 1.42 5.27
N PHE A 231 -3.45 2.33 5.63
CA PHE A 231 -3.41 3.05 6.91
C PHE A 231 -4.71 2.85 7.66
N ALA A 232 -4.62 2.79 8.99
CA ALA A 232 -5.79 2.74 9.87
C ALA A 232 -6.78 3.87 9.57
N SER A 233 -6.29 5.10 9.33
CA SER A 233 -7.14 6.24 8.96
C SER A 233 -7.95 6.02 7.68
N GLY A 234 -7.42 5.25 6.73
CA GLY A 234 -8.15 4.84 5.52
C GLY A 234 -9.32 3.91 5.84
N PHE A 235 -9.08 2.93 6.71
CA PHE A 235 -10.09 1.98 7.13
C PHE A 235 -11.20 2.66 7.96
N ILE A 236 -10.84 3.55 8.88
CA ILE A 236 -11.82 4.34 9.66
C ILE A 236 -12.67 5.23 8.75
N ARG A 237 -12.09 5.85 7.70
CA ARG A 237 -12.88 6.61 6.72
C ARG A 237 -13.89 5.73 5.99
N ALA A 238 -13.56 4.48 5.71
CA ALA A 238 -14.48 3.54 5.08
C ALA A 238 -15.63 3.15 6.01
N ILE A 239 -15.35 2.92 7.30
CA ILE A 239 -16.39 2.70 8.31
C ILE A 239 -17.32 3.91 8.40
N LYS A 240 -16.78 5.13 8.44
CA LYS A 240 -17.59 6.37 8.39
C LYS A 240 -18.39 6.52 7.11
N PHE A 241 -17.84 6.10 5.98
CA PHE A 241 -18.58 6.07 4.72
C PHE A 241 -19.75 5.09 4.79
N LEU A 242 -19.52 3.89 5.33
CA LEU A 242 -20.55 2.88 5.52
C LEU A 242 -21.67 3.38 6.46
N GLU A 243 -21.33 3.96 7.62
CA GLU A 243 -22.30 4.58 8.54
C GLU A 243 -23.25 5.55 7.83
N LYS A 244 -22.75 6.31 6.87
CA LYS A 244 -23.52 7.30 6.10
C LYS A 244 -24.31 6.71 4.93
N HIS A 245 -23.79 5.65 4.29
CA HIS A 245 -24.27 5.17 3.00
C HIS A 245 -24.88 3.76 3.03
N TRP A 246 -24.92 3.08 4.19
CA TRP A 246 -25.45 1.72 4.32
C TRP A 246 -26.87 1.51 3.77
N PRO A 247 -27.85 2.44 3.89
CA PRO A 247 -29.19 2.17 3.36
C PRO A 247 -29.18 2.03 1.84
N ARG A 248 -28.32 2.82 1.17
CA ARG A 248 -28.13 2.79 -0.28
C ARG A 248 -27.42 1.50 -0.70
N LEU A 249 -26.33 1.13 -0.01
CA LEU A 249 -25.59 -0.11 -0.26
C LEU A 249 -26.50 -1.34 -0.09
N CYS A 250 -27.28 -1.41 0.99
CA CYS A 250 -28.22 -2.51 1.22
C CYS A 250 -29.33 -2.58 0.15
N ARG A 251 -29.82 -1.43 -0.32
CA ARG A 251 -30.80 -1.38 -1.41
C ARG A 251 -30.19 -1.93 -2.69
N ASP A 252 -28.99 -1.49 -3.06
CA ASP A 252 -28.33 -1.90 -4.30
C ASP A 252 -28.00 -3.41 -4.29
N ILE A 253 -27.60 -3.97 -3.13
CA ILE A 253 -27.45 -5.42 -2.93
C ILE A 253 -28.80 -6.13 -3.11
N ARG A 254 -29.86 -5.65 -2.45
CA ARG A 254 -31.19 -6.27 -2.50
C ARG A 254 -31.80 -6.28 -3.90
N THR A 255 -31.57 -5.22 -4.68
CA THR A 255 -32.12 -5.09 -6.04
C THR A 255 -31.22 -5.69 -7.11
N GLY A 256 -29.97 -6.03 -6.78
CA GLY A 256 -28.94 -6.43 -7.75
C GLY A 256 -28.59 -5.33 -8.76
N LYS A 257 -28.90 -4.06 -8.45
CA LYS A 257 -28.71 -2.92 -9.37
C LYS A 257 -28.02 -1.78 -8.64
N VAL A 258 -26.87 -1.35 -9.17
CA VAL A 258 -26.19 -0.15 -8.69
C VAL A 258 -26.97 1.07 -9.15
N ASP A 259 -27.52 1.82 -8.20
CA ASP A 259 -28.17 3.09 -8.52
C ASP A 259 -27.09 4.08 -8.97
N PRO A 260 -27.20 4.69 -10.18
CA PRO A 260 -26.21 5.63 -10.66
C PRO A 260 -26.01 6.84 -9.74
N GLY A 261 -26.96 7.16 -8.85
CA GLY A 261 -26.80 8.20 -7.82
C GLY A 261 -26.57 9.62 -8.34
N ASP A 262 -27.11 10.60 -7.63
CA ASP A 262 -27.07 12.01 -8.04
C ASP A 262 -25.70 12.66 -7.73
N HIS A 263 -24.63 12.25 -8.44
CA HIS A 263 -23.27 12.78 -8.28
C HIS A 263 -23.15 14.29 -8.57
N ARG A 264 -24.23 14.94 -9.04
CA ARG A 264 -24.26 16.38 -9.39
C ARG A 264 -24.47 17.31 -8.20
N ARG A 265 -24.97 16.84 -7.04
CA ARG A 265 -25.36 17.74 -5.93
C ARG A 265 -24.25 18.12 -4.95
N LEU A 266 -23.10 17.44 -4.96
CA LEU A 266 -21.99 17.73 -4.03
C LEU A 266 -20.98 18.78 -4.54
N GLY A 267 -21.08 19.21 -5.81
CA GLY A 267 -20.22 20.25 -6.40
C GLY A 267 -20.79 21.68 -6.44
N ALA A 268 -22.07 21.87 -6.08
CA ALA A 268 -22.78 23.14 -6.33
C ALA A 268 -22.90 24.09 -5.12
N ARG A 269 -22.12 23.90 -4.05
CA ARG A 269 -22.11 24.79 -2.87
C ARG A 269 -20.77 25.50 -2.60
N GLY A 270 -19.86 25.54 -3.58
CA GLY A 270 -18.65 26.37 -3.53
C GLY A 270 -18.69 27.49 -4.57
N GLY A 271 -18.77 28.74 -4.10
CA GLY A 271 -18.30 29.95 -4.79
C GLY A 271 -18.80 30.23 -6.21
N ARG A 272 -19.77 31.15 -6.35
CA ARG A 272 -19.89 31.95 -7.57
C ARG A 272 -18.62 32.80 -7.71
N ALA A 273 -17.72 32.40 -8.60
CA ALA A 273 -16.75 33.29 -9.21
C ALA A 273 -16.94 33.22 -10.73
N ARG A 274 -17.24 34.38 -11.33
CA ARG A 274 -17.36 34.56 -12.78
C ARG A 274 -16.01 34.34 -13.44
N ALA A 275 -15.97 33.53 -14.50
CA ALA A 275 -15.01 33.70 -15.59
C ALA A 275 -15.64 33.19 -16.89
N ALA A 276 -15.51 34.00 -17.93
CA ALA A 276 -16.12 33.80 -19.24
C ALA A 276 -15.30 32.84 -20.13
N SER A 277 -16.05 32.05 -20.92
CA SER A 277 -15.76 31.47 -22.23
C SER A 277 -14.34 30.95 -22.57
N ARG A 278 -14.27 29.64 -22.89
CA ARG A 278 -14.26 29.16 -24.29
C ARG A 278 -14.40 27.64 -24.37
N SER A 279 -15.07 27.21 -25.43
CA SER A 279 -15.60 25.90 -25.78
C SER A 279 -14.55 24.86 -26.16
N GLY A 280 -14.77 23.62 -25.70
CA GLY A 280 -14.11 22.40 -26.20
C GLY A 280 -14.82 21.18 -25.63
N ALA A 281 -15.89 20.73 -26.29
CA ALA A 281 -16.73 19.64 -25.82
C ALA A 281 -16.09 18.28 -26.12
N GLY A 282 -15.52 17.62 -25.10
CA GLY A 282 -15.24 16.19 -25.09
C GLY A 282 -16.24 15.48 -24.18
N ARG A 283 -17.04 14.54 -24.73
CA ARG A 283 -17.99 13.73 -23.96
C ARG A 283 -17.24 12.84 -22.94
N PRO A 284 -17.67 12.72 -21.68
CA PRO A 284 -17.07 11.76 -20.76
C PRO A 284 -17.50 10.33 -21.14
N HIS A 285 -16.51 9.44 -21.22
CA HIS A 285 -16.72 8.00 -21.39
C HIS A 285 -17.48 7.42 -20.19
N ARG A 286 -18.53 6.66 -20.50
CA ARG A 286 -19.38 5.94 -19.55
C ARG A 286 -18.61 4.70 -19.07
N VAL A 287 -18.26 4.64 -17.79
CA VAL A 287 -17.70 3.43 -17.18
C VAL A 287 -18.84 2.40 -17.08
N ARG A 288 -18.74 1.30 -17.85
CA ARG A 288 -19.53 0.09 -17.62
C ARG A 288 -18.81 -0.72 -16.56
N VAL A 289 -19.45 -0.92 -15.40
CA VAL A 289 -19.04 -1.95 -14.46
C VAL A 289 -19.37 -3.31 -15.09
N PRO A 290 -18.46 -4.29 -15.13
CA PRO A 290 -18.75 -5.60 -15.71
C PRO A 290 -19.91 -6.28 -14.98
N GLU A 291 -20.88 -6.76 -15.76
CA GLU A 291 -22.12 -7.42 -15.31
C GLU A 291 -21.87 -8.88 -14.85
N ALA A 292 -20.71 -9.15 -14.24
CA ALA A 292 -20.25 -10.52 -13.94
C ALA A 292 -20.31 -10.90 -12.45
N ALA A 293 -20.92 -10.10 -11.59
CA ALA A 293 -21.10 -10.41 -10.16
C ALA A 293 -22.52 -10.89 -9.80
N VAL A 294 -23.37 -11.17 -10.78
CA VAL A 294 -24.75 -11.65 -10.55
C VAL A 294 -25.05 -12.88 -11.41
N ALA A 295 -24.23 -13.93 -11.26
CA ALA A 295 -24.60 -15.26 -11.71
C ALA A 295 -25.24 -16.02 -10.53
N ARG A 296 -26.46 -16.49 -10.76
CA ARG A 296 -27.27 -17.29 -9.85
C ARG A 296 -26.56 -18.62 -9.59
N ASP A 297 -26.39 -18.98 -8.33
CA ASP A 297 -26.00 -20.34 -7.99
C ASP A 297 -27.23 -21.26 -8.06
N HIS A 298 -27.10 -22.33 -8.83
CA HIS A 298 -28.05 -23.43 -8.89
C HIS A 298 -27.70 -24.40 -7.78
N SER A 299 -28.59 -24.49 -6.80
CA SER A 299 -28.65 -25.57 -5.83
C SER A 299 -28.69 -26.93 -6.52
N GLN A 300 -27.68 -27.78 -6.29
CA GLN A 300 -27.85 -29.23 -6.23
C GLN A 300 -26.73 -29.88 -5.40
N ASP A 301 -27.19 -30.65 -4.41
CA ASP A 301 -26.52 -31.68 -3.61
C ASP A 301 -25.36 -31.29 -2.68
N LEU A 302 -25.62 -31.36 -1.36
CA LEU A 302 -25.00 -32.38 -0.51
C LEU A 302 -25.72 -32.55 0.85
N ALA A 303 -26.03 -33.83 1.09
CA ALA A 303 -26.55 -34.54 2.25
C ALA A 303 -26.49 -33.91 3.67
N GLN A 304 -27.66 -33.96 4.31
CA GLN A 304 -27.96 -34.37 5.68
C GLN A 304 -26.78 -34.62 6.65
N HIS A 305 -26.72 -33.82 7.73
CA HIS A 305 -26.51 -34.36 9.07
C HIS A 305 -27.26 -33.55 10.12
N GLN A 306 -28.27 -34.19 10.72
CA GLN A 306 -28.89 -33.79 11.98
C GLN A 306 -27.94 -34.09 13.14
N VAL A 307 -27.71 -33.13 14.05
CA VAL A 307 -27.51 -33.43 15.48
C VAL A 307 -28.17 -32.34 16.35
N HIS A 308 -28.75 -32.82 17.44
CA HIS A 308 -29.67 -32.24 18.41
C HIS A 308 -29.49 -30.81 18.95
N ARG A 309 -30.68 -30.22 19.15
CA ARG A 309 -31.07 -29.20 20.14
C ARG A 309 -30.37 -29.35 21.51
N ARG A 310 -30.03 -28.21 22.12
CA ARG A 310 -30.40 -27.93 23.52
C ARG A 310 -30.93 -26.50 23.66
N HIS A 311 -32.18 -26.42 24.10
CA HIS A 311 -32.74 -25.24 24.77
C HIS A 311 -32.06 -25.10 26.14
N CYS A 312 -31.75 -23.87 26.54
CA CYS A 312 -31.87 -23.43 27.92
C CYS A 312 -32.29 -21.96 27.95
N ASP A 313 -33.14 -21.70 28.93
CA ASP A 313 -34.01 -20.56 29.11
C ASP A 313 -33.34 -19.32 29.71
N ARG A 314 -34.10 -18.23 29.64
CA ARG A 314 -33.90 -16.90 30.23
C ARG A 314 -33.60 -16.90 31.73
N SER A 315 -32.88 -15.87 32.18
CA SER A 315 -33.27 -15.07 33.36
C SER A 315 -32.52 -13.74 33.44
N ASP A 316 -33.29 -12.68 33.69
CA ASP A 316 -32.93 -11.28 33.95
C ASP A 316 -31.95 -11.08 35.13
N GLY A 317 -31.25 -9.94 35.13
CA GLY A 317 -30.44 -9.53 36.29
C GLY A 317 -29.74 -8.17 36.20
N SER A 318 -30.51 -7.11 36.43
CA SER A 318 -30.13 -5.85 37.10
C SER A 318 -29.03 -4.93 36.52
N VAL A 319 -29.46 -3.68 36.35
CA VAL A 319 -28.67 -2.45 36.27
C VAL A 319 -28.24 -2.02 37.67
N HIS A 320 -26.97 -1.68 37.89
CA HIS A 320 -26.54 -0.57 38.75
C HIS A 320 -25.06 -0.16 38.54
N THR A 321 -24.88 1.01 37.93
CA THR A 321 -24.03 2.16 38.33
C THR A 321 -22.68 1.92 39.03
N ASN A 322 -21.59 2.43 38.44
CA ASN A 322 -20.88 3.59 39.02
C ASN A 322 -19.82 4.24 38.11
N ALA A 323 -19.68 5.54 38.35
CA ALA A 323 -18.86 6.52 37.65
C ALA A 323 -17.34 6.30 37.71
N ARG A 324 -16.62 6.83 36.70
CA ARG A 324 -15.59 7.85 36.97
C ARG A 324 -15.22 8.65 35.71
N VAL A 325 -15.44 9.95 35.83
CA VAL A 325 -14.91 11.00 34.98
C VAL A 325 -13.40 11.10 35.22
N LEU A 326 -12.60 11.00 34.15
CA LEU A 326 -11.28 11.62 34.09
C LEU A 326 -11.22 12.46 32.82
N ARG A 327 -11.45 13.77 33.01
CA ARG A 327 -11.03 14.82 32.10
C ARG A 327 -9.52 14.93 32.20
N GLU A 328 -8.81 14.64 31.12
CA GLU A 328 -7.47 15.20 30.93
C GLU A 328 -7.46 16.06 29.66
N ARG A 329 -6.97 17.29 29.86
CA ARG A 329 -6.71 18.29 28.84
C ARG A 329 -5.46 17.84 28.08
N SER A 330 -5.47 17.94 26.75
CA SER A 330 -4.25 17.87 25.95
C SER A 330 -4.20 19.07 25.01
N ALA A 331 -3.21 19.93 25.24
CA ALA A 331 -2.78 21.01 24.36
C ALA A 331 -2.00 20.43 23.15
N PRO A 332 -1.79 21.22 22.07
CA PRO A 332 -1.58 20.70 20.73
C PRO A 332 -0.10 20.52 20.36
N GLY A 333 0.14 19.60 19.43
CA GLY A 333 1.39 19.56 18.65
C GLY A 333 2.32 18.42 19.00
N MET A 334 2.17 17.30 18.31
CA MET A 334 3.28 16.38 18.03
C MET A 334 2.96 15.59 16.76
N HIS A 335 3.77 15.87 15.73
CA HIS A 335 3.74 15.21 14.45
C HIS A 335 4.22 13.76 14.61
N HIS A 336 3.34 12.79 14.40
CA HIS A 336 3.71 11.39 14.31
C HIS A 336 4.26 11.08 12.91
N VAL A 337 5.58 11.18 12.74
CA VAL A 337 6.34 10.61 11.62
C VAL A 337 7.18 9.48 12.19
N TRP A 338 6.59 8.30 12.36
CA TRP A 338 7.34 7.07 12.64
C TRP A 338 6.56 5.89 12.08
N PHE A 339 6.83 5.53 10.83
CA PHE A 339 6.62 4.17 10.28
C PHE A 339 7.32 4.10 8.91
N PHE A 340 8.66 4.05 8.91
CA PHE A 340 9.52 3.54 7.82
C PHE A 340 10.99 3.43 8.28
N ARG A 341 11.23 3.09 9.55
CA ARG A 341 12.58 2.95 10.11
C ARG A 341 12.69 1.62 10.86
N VAL A 342 12.60 0.52 10.12
CA VAL A 342 13.00 -0.82 10.58
C VAL A 342 13.81 -1.42 9.44
N LEU A 343 15.14 -1.28 9.55
CA LEU A 343 16.23 -2.00 8.89
C LEU A 343 17.56 -1.21 8.90
N LEU A 344 17.71 -0.23 9.80
CA LEU A 344 18.99 0.43 10.01
C LEU A 344 19.27 0.49 11.50
N TRP A 345 20.44 -0.05 11.84
CA TRP A 345 21.13 -0.03 13.13
C TRP A 345 20.89 -1.23 14.06
N ALA A 346 21.77 -2.23 13.95
CA ALA A 346 22.24 -2.99 15.11
C ALA A 346 23.58 -2.38 15.53
N GLU A 347 23.66 -1.80 16.73
CA GLU A 347 24.96 -1.43 17.32
C GLU A 347 25.74 -2.70 17.70
N PRO A 348 27.05 -2.77 17.44
CA PRO A 348 27.88 -3.86 17.94
C PRO A 348 28.06 -3.71 19.45
N ARG A 349 27.70 -4.75 20.22
CA ARG A 349 28.08 -4.84 21.63
C ARG A 349 29.61 -5.00 21.74
N PRO A 350 30.30 -4.23 22.60
CA PRO A 350 31.72 -4.48 22.84
C PRO A 350 31.89 -5.78 23.63
N ASN A 351 32.77 -6.64 23.12
CA ASN A 351 33.38 -7.74 23.87
C ASN A 351 34.10 -7.16 25.09
N VAL A 352 33.66 -7.54 26.29
CA VAL A 352 34.47 -7.40 27.50
C VAL A 352 34.87 -8.80 27.92
N GLN A 353 36.10 -9.18 27.57
CA GLN A 353 36.87 -10.17 28.30
C GLN A 353 37.51 -9.47 29.50
N ALA A 354 37.22 -9.97 30.70
CA ALA A 354 38.11 -10.03 31.85
C ALA A 354 37.57 -11.10 32.81
#